data_AF-A0AAD7G9F2-F1
#
_entry.id   AF-A0AAD7G9F2-F1
#
_cell.length_a   1.000
_cell.length_b   1.000
_cell.length_c   1.000
_cell.angle_alpha   90.00
_cell.angle_beta   90.00
_cell.angle_gamma   90.00
#
_symmetry.space_group_name_H-M   'P 1'
#
loop_
_entity.id
_entity.type
_entity.pdbx_description
1 polymer ?
#
loop_
_entity_poly.entity_id
_entity_poly.type
_entity_poly.pdbx_seq_one_letter_code
_entity_poly.pdbx_strand_id
1 'polypeptide(L)'
;MSDSDNGSPSYSAALKSLLSKAKRVKPLTPSASPRTQSERQEEHRMTRQVLDAVSAHMDATRKTEEESRESSRDLSVGSINPEAREREREQEPEEEEPDPVTSRFKSVVPEPPYIPSPLKATDFCKVLLDNAPTKATEREDNAFIRLFTGYEDTEAAWVKELEPLVVARQSWTDTCTASIANDQVEDLNEKLLVTHKLLASKPGLDRGVFFVDYVLRCIATLKFIWVWIERGEDRNWKTTYLDRACRHDNARLYDQRDEAPAGSQLRKGLDGQIKKAEQRFRSDHSRAILERKILALLYEHFGPGIFLDETWDAIGDSASKAAKRSVTFHKLSQQICTKLPTYPEVTEQTQDLPYPVLTYEQNADSLYRILRILSGSETVPDYVQAFMEAHPPKQYGMEWNWGYAEIE
;
A
#
# COMPACT_ATOMS: atom_id res chain seq x y z
N MET A 1 -27.32 -45.05 1.50
CA MET A 1 -26.87 -45.03 0.10
C MET A 1 -27.95 -44.36 -0.71
N SER A 2 -27.75 -43.09 -1.06
CA SER A 2 -28.39 -42.43 -2.20
C SER A 2 -27.68 -41.07 -2.40
N ASP A 3 -26.56 -41.19 -3.10
CA ASP A 3 -25.96 -40.30 -4.08
C ASP A 3 -26.35 -38.82 -4.09
N SER A 4 -25.33 -38.04 -3.74
CA SER A 4 -24.99 -36.73 -4.28
C SER A 4 -24.84 -36.78 -5.81
N ASP A 5 -25.67 -36.03 -6.54
CA ASP A 5 -25.24 -35.38 -7.78
C ASP A 5 -26.29 -34.37 -8.26
N ASN A 6 -25.98 -33.08 -8.21
CA ASN A 6 -26.61 -32.04 -9.03
C ASN A 6 -25.68 -30.83 -9.13
N GLY A 7 -24.44 -31.09 -9.58
CA GLY A 7 -23.45 -30.07 -9.89
C GLY A 7 -23.36 -29.81 -11.39
N SER A 8 -23.78 -28.61 -11.81
CA SER A 8 -23.52 -27.92 -13.08
C SER A 8 -22.40 -28.49 -13.98
N PRO A 9 -22.69 -29.45 -14.89
CA PRO A 9 -21.69 -30.02 -15.80
C PRO A 9 -21.38 -29.11 -17.01
N SER A 10 -22.21 -28.09 -17.25
CA SER A 10 -22.16 -27.25 -18.46
C SER A 10 -21.10 -26.13 -18.40
N TYR A 11 -20.87 -25.54 -17.21
CA TYR A 11 -20.08 -24.30 -17.08
C TYR A 11 -18.56 -24.55 -17.08
N SER A 12 -18.11 -25.63 -16.43
CA SER A 12 -16.71 -26.08 -16.42
C SER A 12 -16.21 -26.42 -17.84
N ALA A 13 -17.05 -27.00 -18.68
CA ALA A 13 -16.73 -27.33 -20.06
C ALA A 13 -16.58 -26.08 -20.95
N ALA A 14 -17.47 -25.08 -20.78
CA ALA A 14 -17.41 -23.81 -21.51
C ALA A 14 -16.15 -23.00 -21.14
N LEU A 15 -15.82 -22.91 -19.86
CA LEU A 15 -14.60 -22.23 -19.38
C LEU A 15 -13.31 -22.91 -19.86
N LYS A 16 -13.24 -24.24 -19.81
CA LYS A 16 -12.08 -25.00 -20.31
C LYS A 16 -11.91 -24.84 -21.82
N SER A 17 -13.01 -24.83 -22.57
CA SER A 17 -13.00 -24.58 -24.02
C SER A 17 -12.48 -23.18 -24.35
N LEU A 18 -12.90 -22.15 -23.61
CA LEU A 18 -12.48 -20.76 -23.80
C LEU A 18 -11.02 -20.51 -23.40
N LEU A 19 -10.56 -21.08 -22.27
CA LEU A 19 -9.15 -21.04 -21.86
C LEU A 19 -8.23 -21.75 -22.88
N SER A 20 -8.71 -22.83 -23.50
CA SER A 20 -7.96 -23.53 -24.56
C SER A 20 -7.84 -22.69 -25.84
N LYS A 21 -8.81 -21.83 -26.15
CA LYS A 21 -8.76 -20.89 -27.27
C LYS A 21 -7.82 -19.71 -26.97
N ALA A 22 -7.91 -19.14 -25.77
CA ALA A 22 -7.01 -18.05 -25.34
C ALA A 22 -5.53 -18.45 -25.35
N LYS A 23 -5.20 -19.69 -24.96
CA LYS A 23 -3.82 -20.22 -25.00
C LYS A 23 -3.27 -20.46 -26.41
N ARG A 24 -4.10 -20.47 -27.45
CA ARG A 24 -3.67 -20.71 -28.85
C ARG A 24 -3.30 -19.42 -29.59
N VAL A 25 -3.46 -18.25 -28.98
CA VAL A 25 -3.14 -16.95 -29.59
C VAL A 25 -1.62 -16.73 -29.58
N LYS A 26 -0.94 -17.01 -30.71
CA LYS A 26 0.50 -16.73 -30.89
C LYS A 26 0.78 -15.22 -31.00
N PRO A 27 1.94 -14.70 -30.57
CA PRO A 27 2.28 -13.28 -30.70
C PRO A 27 2.26 -12.81 -32.17
N LEU A 28 1.92 -11.55 -32.42
CA LEU A 28 1.97 -10.93 -33.76
C LEU A 28 3.41 -10.75 -34.19
N THR A 29 3.75 -11.16 -35.41
CA THR A 29 4.94 -10.64 -36.09
C THR A 29 4.61 -9.30 -36.76
N PRO A 30 5.58 -8.37 -36.88
CA PRO A 30 5.33 -7.00 -37.38
C PRO A 30 4.81 -6.89 -38.82
N SER A 31 4.77 -7.99 -39.59
CA SER A 31 4.40 -8.03 -41.00
C SER A 31 2.96 -8.51 -41.27
N ALA A 32 2.09 -8.55 -40.26
CA ALA A 32 0.73 -9.10 -40.42
C ALA A 32 -0.20 -8.18 -41.23
N SER A 33 -0.96 -8.77 -42.17
CA SER A 33 -1.85 -8.05 -43.08
C SER A 33 -3.01 -7.33 -42.33
N PRO A 34 -3.59 -6.25 -42.89
CA PRO A 34 -4.69 -5.50 -42.26
C PRO A 34 -5.91 -6.36 -41.89
N ARG A 35 -6.21 -7.38 -42.72
CA ARG A 35 -7.29 -8.34 -42.43
C ARG A 35 -6.97 -9.20 -41.20
N THR A 36 -5.72 -9.66 -41.08
CA THR A 36 -5.25 -10.43 -39.91
C THR A 36 -5.24 -9.57 -38.63
N GLN A 37 -5.00 -8.26 -38.75
CA GLN A 37 -5.11 -7.35 -37.61
C GLN A 37 -6.56 -7.14 -37.17
N SER A 38 -7.50 -7.01 -38.11
CA SER A 38 -8.93 -6.86 -37.82
C SER A 38 -9.52 -8.13 -37.18
N GLU A 39 -9.21 -9.31 -37.73
CA GLU A 39 -9.63 -10.60 -37.16
C GLU A 39 -9.11 -10.78 -35.72
N ARG A 40 -7.89 -10.29 -35.42
CA ARG A 40 -7.35 -10.30 -34.04
C ARG A 40 -7.96 -9.27 -33.11
N GLN A 41 -8.28 -8.07 -33.59
CA GLN A 41 -8.98 -7.08 -32.77
C GLN A 41 -10.35 -7.60 -32.34
N GLU A 42 -11.03 -8.32 -33.23
CA GLU A 42 -12.30 -8.98 -32.93
C GLU A 42 -12.12 -10.13 -31.93
N GLU A 43 -11.06 -10.93 -32.06
CA GLU A 43 -10.75 -12.00 -31.10
C GLU A 43 -10.39 -11.46 -29.69
N HIS A 44 -9.66 -10.34 -29.61
CA HIS A 44 -9.40 -9.64 -28.35
C HIS A 44 -10.67 -9.03 -27.75
N ARG A 45 -11.56 -8.50 -28.59
CA ARG A 45 -12.85 -7.97 -28.16
C ARG A 45 -13.71 -9.07 -27.54
N MET A 46 -13.81 -10.23 -28.20
CA MET A 46 -14.53 -11.40 -27.66
C MET A 46 -13.90 -11.91 -26.36
N THR A 47 -12.57 -11.94 -26.27
CA THR A 47 -11.87 -12.36 -25.03
C THR A 47 -12.17 -11.43 -23.86
N ARG A 48 -12.21 -10.11 -24.08
CA ARG A 48 -12.59 -9.15 -23.03
C ARG A 48 -14.04 -9.29 -22.61
N GLN A 49 -14.97 -9.42 -23.56
CA GLN A 49 -16.39 -9.63 -23.25
C GLN A 49 -16.62 -10.88 -22.40
N VAL A 50 -15.85 -11.95 -22.65
CA VAL A 50 -15.91 -13.18 -21.84
C VAL A 50 -15.36 -12.96 -20.44
N LEU A 51 -14.24 -12.24 -20.28
CA LEU A 51 -13.68 -11.92 -18.97
C LEU A 51 -14.63 -11.04 -18.14
N ASP A 52 -15.26 -10.06 -18.77
CA ASP A 52 -16.23 -9.18 -18.13
C ASP A 52 -17.48 -9.96 -17.67
N ALA A 53 -17.97 -10.89 -18.51
CA ALA A 53 -19.09 -11.77 -18.16
C ALA A 53 -18.76 -12.72 -17.00
N VAL A 54 -17.53 -13.27 -16.96
CA VAL A 54 -17.07 -14.11 -15.84
C VAL A 54 -16.95 -13.29 -14.56
N SER A 55 -16.41 -12.07 -14.64
CA SER A 55 -16.30 -11.18 -13.48
C SER A 55 -17.68 -10.82 -12.91
N ALA A 56 -18.62 -10.42 -13.77
CA ALA A 56 -19.99 -10.09 -13.36
C ALA A 56 -20.71 -11.28 -12.72
N HIS A 57 -20.45 -12.50 -13.20
CA HIS A 57 -21.03 -13.69 -12.60
C HIS A 57 -20.40 -14.01 -11.23
N MET A 58 -19.09 -13.86 -11.05
CA MET A 58 -18.46 -14.05 -9.73
C MET A 58 -19.01 -13.06 -8.71
N ASP A 59 -19.23 -11.81 -9.12
CA ASP A 59 -19.81 -10.77 -8.25
C ASP A 59 -21.27 -11.11 -7.88
N ALA A 60 -22.05 -11.64 -8.83
CA ALA A 60 -23.41 -12.10 -8.57
C ALA A 60 -23.45 -13.29 -7.59
N THR A 61 -22.59 -14.30 -7.79
CA THR A 61 -22.51 -15.48 -6.90
C THR A 61 -22.08 -15.10 -5.49
N ARG A 62 -21.10 -14.19 -5.37
CA ARG A 62 -20.63 -13.69 -4.07
C ARG A 62 -21.75 -12.97 -3.31
N LYS A 63 -22.56 -12.18 -4.02
CA LYS A 63 -23.72 -11.50 -3.42
C LYS A 63 -24.79 -12.50 -2.93
N THR A 64 -25.00 -13.59 -3.66
CA THR A 64 -25.96 -14.64 -3.25
C THR A 64 -25.47 -15.41 -2.02
N GLU A 65 -24.16 -15.63 -1.90
CA GLU A 65 -23.54 -16.25 -0.72
C GLU A 65 -23.56 -15.35 0.52
N GLU A 66 -23.40 -14.03 0.35
CA GLU A 66 -23.52 -13.04 1.42
C GLU A 66 -24.97 -12.94 1.94
N GLU A 67 -25.97 -12.93 1.05
CA GLU A 67 -27.41 -12.93 1.41
C GLU A 67 -27.84 -14.24 2.11
N SER A 68 -27.24 -15.37 1.76
CA SER A 68 -27.50 -16.67 2.41
C SER A 68 -26.91 -16.77 3.83
N ARG A 69 -25.83 -16.03 4.11
CA ARG A 69 -25.21 -15.94 5.44
C ARG A 69 -26.00 -15.04 6.39
N GLU A 70 -26.64 -14.00 5.89
CA GLU A 70 -27.51 -13.14 6.69
C GLU A 70 -28.83 -13.82 7.05
N SER A 71 -29.40 -14.63 6.15
CA SER A 71 -30.63 -15.41 6.43
C SER A 71 -30.43 -16.54 7.45
N SER A 72 -29.19 -16.95 7.75
CA SER A 72 -28.89 -18.03 8.69
C SER A 72 -28.65 -17.54 10.13
N ARG A 73 -28.63 -16.22 10.36
CA ARG A 73 -28.36 -15.61 11.68
C ARG A 73 -29.61 -15.33 12.53
N ASP A 74 -30.81 -15.55 11.99
CA ASP A 74 -32.07 -15.13 12.62
C ASP A 74 -32.98 -16.28 13.12
N LEU A 75 -32.48 -17.51 13.20
CA LEU A 75 -33.22 -18.65 13.76
C LEU A 75 -32.37 -19.44 14.78
N SER A 76 -32.20 -18.87 15.97
CA SER A 76 -31.83 -19.62 17.18
C SER A 76 -32.20 -18.83 18.45
N VAL A 77 -33.50 -18.60 18.67
CA VAL A 77 -34.04 -18.28 19.99
C VAL A 77 -35.03 -19.38 20.37
N GLY A 78 -34.51 -20.37 21.09
CA GLY A 78 -35.26 -21.51 21.63
C GLY A 78 -35.05 -21.61 23.14
N SER A 79 -35.88 -20.85 23.87
CA SER A 79 -36.29 -20.99 25.27
C SER A 79 -35.86 -22.28 26.01
N ILE A 80 -34.96 -22.17 26.99
CA ILE A 80 -34.89 -23.09 28.14
C ILE A 80 -34.60 -22.31 29.45
N ASN A 81 -35.63 -22.29 30.29
CA ASN A 81 -35.75 -22.05 31.73
C ASN A 81 -34.47 -21.75 32.57
N PRO A 82 -34.34 -20.58 33.24
CA PRO A 82 -33.12 -20.17 33.95
C PRO A 82 -33.23 -20.21 35.49
N GLU A 83 -33.79 -21.27 36.07
CA GLU A 83 -33.79 -21.43 37.53
C GLU A 83 -33.52 -22.89 37.90
N ALA A 84 -32.54 -23.13 38.80
CA ALA A 84 -32.10 -24.42 39.36
C ALA A 84 -30.85 -25.10 38.77
N ARG A 85 -29.80 -24.34 38.44
CA ARG A 85 -28.42 -24.89 38.44
C ARG A 85 -27.32 -23.92 38.90
N GLU A 86 -27.70 -22.92 39.68
CA GLU A 86 -26.77 -22.22 40.57
C GLU A 86 -26.46 -23.13 41.76
N ARG A 87 -25.37 -23.88 41.63
CA ARG A 87 -24.45 -24.35 42.68
C ARG A 87 -23.52 -25.36 42.02
N GLU A 88 -22.22 -25.08 42.11
CA GLU A 88 -21.12 -25.99 41.72
C GLU A 88 -20.81 -26.07 40.21
N ARG A 89 -20.46 -24.92 39.61
CA ARG A 89 -19.26 -24.89 38.77
C ARG A 89 -18.34 -23.81 39.32
N GLU A 90 -17.26 -24.30 39.90
CA GLU A 90 -16.12 -23.52 40.32
C GLU A 90 -15.70 -22.60 39.18
N GLN A 91 -15.43 -21.35 39.56
CA GLN A 91 -14.81 -20.34 38.72
C GLN A 91 -13.44 -20.88 38.28
N GLU A 92 -13.38 -21.57 37.15
CA GLU A 92 -12.22 -21.44 36.29
C GLU A 92 -12.24 -19.99 35.81
N PRO A 93 -11.17 -19.19 36.04
CA PRO A 93 -11.10 -17.87 35.45
C PRO A 93 -11.18 -18.05 33.94
N GLU A 94 -12.18 -17.46 33.29
CA GLU A 94 -12.11 -17.20 31.86
C GLU A 94 -10.83 -16.37 31.68
N GLU A 95 -9.77 -16.99 31.17
CA GLU A 95 -8.61 -16.28 30.66
C GLU A 95 -9.14 -15.34 29.58
N GLU A 96 -9.28 -14.05 29.90
CA GLU A 96 -9.56 -13.02 28.91
C GLU A 96 -8.53 -13.19 27.79
N GLU A 97 -8.97 -13.62 26.60
CA GLU A 97 -8.08 -13.71 25.44
C GLU A 97 -7.41 -12.34 25.29
N PRO A 98 -6.07 -12.27 25.33
CA PRO A 98 -5.38 -10.99 25.33
C PRO A 98 -5.73 -10.23 24.06
N ASP A 99 -6.04 -8.92 24.20
CA ASP A 99 -6.33 -8.04 23.08
C ASP A 99 -5.33 -8.28 21.93
N PRO A 100 -5.80 -8.61 20.71
CA PRO A 100 -4.93 -9.03 19.61
C PRO A 100 -3.90 -7.97 19.23
N VAL A 101 -4.17 -6.68 19.46
CA VAL A 101 -3.18 -5.61 19.25
C VAL A 101 -2.08 -5.69 20.31
N THR A 102 -2.46 -5.86 21.58
CA THR A 102 -1.53 -6.02 22.69
C THR A 102 -0.67 -7.28 22.58
N SER A 103 -1.25 -8.40 22.15
CA SER A 103 -0.50 -9.64 21.88
C SER A 103 0.55 -9.43 20.78
N ARG A 104 0.14 -8.84 19.64
CA ARG A 104 1.07 -8.51 18.55
C ARG A 104 2.15 -7.53 18.97
N PHE A 105 1.81 -6.50 19.75
CA PHE A 105 2.77 -5.54 20.26
C PHE A 105 3.89 -6.24 21.06
N LYS A 106 3.53 -7.15 21.97
CA LYS A 106 4.50 -7.92 22.75
C LYS A 106 5.38 -8.84 21.90
N SER A 107 4.87 -9.33 20.77
CA SER A 107 5.65 -10.21 19.89
C SER A 107 6.61 -9.48 18.95
N VAL A 108 6.31 -8.22 18.59
CA VAL A 108 7.13 -7.46 17.62
C VAL A 108 8.09 -6.48 18.29
N VAL A 109 7.74 -5.97 19.47
CA VAL A 109 8.59 -5.03 20.21
C VAL A 109 9.55 -5.83 21.09
N PRO A 110 10.88 -5.73 20.87
CA PRO A 110 11.84 -6.43 21.71
C PRO A 110 11.74 -5.98 23.17
N GLU A 111 11.77 -6.94 24.09
CA GLU A 111 11.73 -6.67 25.54
C GLU A 111 13.10 -6.16 26.02
N PRO A 112 13.17 -4.98 26.66
CA PRO A 112 14.42 -4.50 27.26
C PRO A 112 14.96 -5.52 28.29
N PRO A 113 16.30 -5.73 28.37
CA PRO A 113 17.37 -4.97 27.71
C PRO A 113 17.84 -5.59 26.38
N TYR A 114 17.06 -6.45 25.74
CA TYR A 114 17.51 -7.21 24.57
C TYR A 114 17.74 -6.32 23.35
N ILE A 115 18.99 -6.12 22.92
CA ILE A 115 19.29 -5.44 21.65
C ILE A 115 19.41 -6.49 20.54
N PRO A 116 18.48 -6.53 19.55
CA PRO A 116 18.61 -7.43 18.42
C PRO A 116 19.92 -7.19 17.68
N SER A 117 20.58 -8.26 17.25
CA SER A 117 21.75 -8.13 16.38
C SER A 117 21.33 -7.65 14.99
N PRO A 118 22.03 -6.66 14.38
CA PRO A 118 21.66 -6.13 13.08
C PRO A 118 21.60 -7.19 11.99
N LEU A 119 20.62 -7.04 11.09
CA LEU A 119 20.45 -7.91 9.93
C LEU A 119 21.55 -7.65 8.88
N LYS A 120 21.81 -8.66 8.05
CA LYS A 120 22.88 -8.62 7.04
C LYS A 120 22.38 -8.35 5.64
N ALA A 121 23.30 -8.04 4.73
CA ALA A 121 22.97 -7.79 3.32
C ALA A 121 22.23 -8.97 2.67
N THR A 122 22.57 -10.20 3.08
CA THR A 122 21.89 -11.42 2.66
C THR A 122 20.42 -11.46 3.08
N ASP A 123 20.08 -10.92 4.25
CA ASP A 123 18.71 -10.94 4.76
C ASP A 123 17.87 -9.87 4.05
N PHE A 124 18.46 -8.71 3.80
CA PHE A 124 17.84 -7.68 2.96
C PHE A 124 17.54 -8.21 1.55
N CYS A 125 18.53 -8.84 0.91
CA CYS A 125 18.37 -9.38 -0.44
C CYS A 125 17.28 -10.47 -0.50
N LYS A 126 17.19 -11.34 0.52
CA LYS A 126 16.08 -12.30 0.65
C LYS A 126 14.74 -11.60 0.71
N VAL A 127 14.57 -10.58 1.55
CA VAL A 127 13.31 -9.83 1.68
C VAL A 127 12.95 -9.16 0.35
N LEU A 128 13.92 -8.53 -0.32
CA LEU A 128 13.72 -7.87 -1.60
C LEU A 128 13.29 -8.85 -2.71
N LEU A 129 13.82 -10.08 -2.69
CA LEU A 129 13.51 -11.11 -3.69
C LEU A 129 12.29 -11.96 -3.32
N ASP A 130 11.86 -11.93 -2.07
CA ASP A 130 10.74 -12.73 -1.60
C ASP A 130 9.46 -12.27 -2.31
N ASN A 131 8.77 -13.25 -2.89
CA ASN A 131 7.50 -13.07 -3.58
C ASN A 131 6.43 -14.00 -3.02
N ALA A 132 6.75 -14.70 -1.93
CA ALA A 132 5.83 -15.63 -1.33
C ALA A 132 4.58 -14.90 -0.82
N PRO A 133 3.38 -15.44 -1.07
CA PRO A 133 2.16 -14.91 -0.47
C PRO A 133 2.17 -15.22 1.03
N THR A 134 2.76 -14.31 1.83
CA THR A 134 2.69 -14.34 3.28
C THR A 134 1.38 -13.72 3.77
N LYS A 135 0.90 -14.13 4.94
CA LYS A 135 -0.26 -13.48 5.58
C LYS A 135 0.09 -12.02 5.88
N ALA A 136 -0.89 -11.12 5.75
CA ALA A 136 -0.69 -9.69 5.97
C ALA A 136 -0.11 -9.38 7.35
N THR A 137 -0.61 -10.04 8.40
CA THR A 137 -0.13 -9.88 9.78
C THR A 137 1.34 -10.27 9.93
N GLU A 138 1.72 -11.43 9.41
CA GLU A 138 3.10 -11.94 9.49
C GLU A 138 4.07 -11.04 8.73
N ARG A 139 3.68 -10.56 7.55
CA ARG A 139 4.49 -9.60 6.78
C ARG A 139 4.72 -8.31 7.55
N GLU A 140 3.67 -7.75 8.14
CA GLU A 140 3.73 -6.54 8.96
C GLU A 140 4.57 -6.75 10.23
N ASP A 141 4.37 -7.87 10.91
CA ASP A 141 5.10 -8.20 12.14
C ASP A 141 6.60 -8.34 11.84
N ASN A 142 6.95 -9.03 10.76
CA ASN A 142 8.34 -9.13 10.29
C ASN A 142 8.91 -7.76 9.90
N ALA A 143 8.12 -6.89 9.27
CA ALA A 143 8.56 -5.54 8.93
C ALA A 143 8.83 -4.69 10.19
N PHE A 144 8.00 -4.79 11.22
CA PHE A 144 8.25 -4.15 12.51
C PHE A 144 9.52 -4.68 13.18
N ILE A 145 9.71 -6.00 13.22
CA ILE A 145 10.93 -6.62 13.78
C ILE A 145 12.18 -6.08 13.06
N ARG A 146 12.12 -5.93 11.73
CA ARG A 146 13.20 -5.34 10.94
C ARG A 146 13.47 -3.87 11.28
N LEU A 147 12.44 -3.07 11.55
CA LEU A 147 12.63 -1.69 12.03
C LEU A 147 13.39 -1.62 13.35
N PHE A 148 13.08 -2.52 14.29
CA PHE A 148 13.76 -2.58 15.59
C PHE A 148 15.18 -3.13 15.53
N THR A 149 15.46 -3.95 14.52
CA THR A 149 16.75 -4.64 14.38
C THR A 149 17.74 -3.85 13.52
N GLY A 150 17.25 -3.18 12.47
CA GLY A 150 18.07 -2.48 11.50
C GLY A 150 18.94 -3.41 10.65
N TYR A 151 19.72 -2.80 9.75
CA TYR A 151 20.68 -3.49 8.90
C TYR A 151 22.08 -2.92 9.08
N GLU A 152 23.06 -3.81 9.15
CA GLU A 152 24.48 -3.44 9.20
C GLU A 152 25.35 -4.51 8.56
N ASP A 153 26.08 -4.14 7.51
CA ASP A 153 27.04 -5.01 6.85
C ASP A 153 28.18 -4.21 6.20
N THR A 154 29.22 -4.93 5.79
CA THR A 154 30.36 -4.37 5.06
C THR A 154 29.97 -3.99 3.62
N GLU A 155 30.67 -3.00 3.06
CA GLU A 155 30.47 -2.59 1.66
C GLU A 155 30.60 -3.76 0.68
N ALA A 156 31.61 -4.62 0.88
CA ALA A 156 31.86 -5.78 0.04
C ALA A 156 30.69 -6.78 0.08
N ALA A 157 30.05 -6.96 1.24
CA ALA A 157 28.88 -7.82 1.37
C ALA A 157 27.67 -7.22 0.64
N TRP A 158 27.40 -5.93 0.81
CA TRP A 158 26.33 -5.24 0.09
C TRP A 158 26.50 -5.32 -1.43
N VAL A 159 27.70 -5.04 -1.94
CA VAL A 159 28.00 -5.13 -3.37
C VAL A 159 27.76 -6.55 -3.86
N LYS A 160 28.32 -7.56 -3.18
CA LYS A 160 28.17 -8.97 -3.56
C LYS A 160 26.70 -9.40 -3.68
N GLU A 161 25.85 -9.00 -2.74
CA GLU A 161 24.45 -9.44 -2.70
C GLU A 161 23.54 -8.63 -3.65
N LEU A 162 23.87 -7.36 -3.94
CA LEU A 162 23.01 -6.45 -4.72
C LEU A 162 23.44 -6.25 -6.17
N GLU A 163 24.73 -6.40 -6.49
CA GLU A 163 25.25 -6.28 -7.86
C GLU A 163 24.49 -7.16 -8.88
N PRO A 164 24.06 -8.40 -8.56
CA PRO A 164 23.24 -9.21 -9.47
C PRO A 164 21.87 -8.60 -9.81
N LEU A 165 21.37 -7.67 -8.99
CA LEU A 165 20.08 -6.99 -9.17
C LEU A 165 20.23 -5.67 -9.93
N VAL A 166 21.46 -5.22 -10.21
CA VAL A 166 21.74 -4.04 -11.01
C VAL A 166 21.40 -4.36 -12.46
N VAL A 167 20.27 -3.83 -12.91
CA VAL A 167 19.90 -3.88 -14.33
C VAL A 167 20.42 -2.62 -14.99
N ALA A 168 20.99 -2.74 -16.20
CA ALA A 168 21.35 -1.58 -17.01
C ALA A 168 20.08 -0.76 -17.31
N ARG A 169 19.74 0.22 -16.46
CA ARG A 169 18.48 0.97 -16.59
C ARG A 169 18.53 2.36 -15.97
N GLN A 170 17.87 3.26 -16.71
CA GLN A 170 17.30 4.57 -16.36
C GLN A 170 18.17 5.54 -15.55
N SER A 171 18.42 6.71 -16.14
CA SER A 171 18.90 7.86 -15.38
C SER A 171 17.81 8.27 -14.39
N TRP A 172 18.09 8.08 -13.11
CA TRP A 172 17.26 8.56 -11.99
C TRP A 172 17.32 10.08 -11.82
N THR A 173 18.26 10.73 -12.52
CA THR A 173 18.48 12.16 -12.46
C THR A 173 17.23 12.95 -12.80
N ASP A 174 16.47 12.54 -13.83
CA ASP A 174 15.23 13.23 -14.21
C ASP A 174 14.16 13.14 -13.11
N THR A 175 14.01 11.97 -12.48
CA THR A 175 13.05 11.77 -11.38
C THR A 175 13.43 12.60 -10.15
N CYS A 176 14.70 12.57 -9.73
CA CYS A 176 15.19 13.39 -8.62
C CYS A 176 15.04 14.89 -8.93
N THR A 177 15.42 15.33 -10.14
CA THR A 177 15.30 16.72 -10.58
C THR A 177 13.85 17.20 -10.60
N ALA A 178 12.92 16.38 -11.12
CA ALA A 178 11.50 16.70 -11.11
C ALA A 178 10.94 16.82 -9.69
N SER A 179 11.38 15.95 -8.77
CA SER A 179 10.98 16.02 -7.35
C SER A 179 11.50 17.29 -6.68
N ILE A 180 12.76 17.67 -6.91
CA ILE A 180 13.35 18.92 -6.39
C ILE A 180 12.61 20.14 -6.95
N ALA A 181 12.32 20.14 -8.26
CA ALA A 181 11.57 21.23 -8.89
C ALA A 181 10.16 21.37 -8.30
N ASN A 182 9.51 20.24 -7.97
CA ASN A 182 8.20 20.24 -7.33
C ASN A 182 8.21 20.89 -5.94
N ASP A 183 9.31 20.76 -5.18
CA ASP A 183 9.44 21.40 -3.87
C ASP A 183 9.36 22.93 -3.97
N GLN A 184 9.76 23.50 -5.11
CA GLN A 184 9.76 24.94 -5.39
C GLN A 184 8.40 25.49 -5.88
N VAL A 185 7.38 24.64 -6.08
CA VAL A 185 6.06 25.10 -6.51
C VAL A 185 5.36 25.86 -5.38
N GLU A 186 4.90 27.09 -5.62
CA GLU A 186 4.26 27.93 -4.60
C GLU A 186 2.80 27.52 -4.33
N ASP A 187 2.02 27.19 -5.38
CA ASP A 187 0.64 26.69 -5.20
C ASP A 187 0.66 25.27 -4.64
N LEU A 188 0.25 25.11 -3.38
CA LEU A 188 0.22 23.80 -2.74
C LEU A 188 -0.75 22.81 -3.40
N ASN A 189 -1.83 23.27 -4.04
CA ASN A 189 -2.71 22.36 -4.80
C ASN A 189 -1.99 21.82 -6.03
N GLU A 190 -1.24 22.68 -6.73
CA GLU A 190 -0.42 22.27 -7.87
C GLU A 190 0.72 21.35 -7.44
N LYS A 191 1.40 21.68 -6.33
CA LYS A 191 2.43 20.82 -5.72
C LYS A 191 1.90 19.42 -5.43
N LEU A 192 0.75 19.31 -4.74
CA LEU A 192 0.14 18.02 -4.48
C LEU A 192 -0.29 17.29 -5.75
N LEU A 193 -0.79 18.01 -6.76
CA LEU A 193 -1.22 17.40 -8.02
C LEU A 193 -0.02 16.83 -8.80
N VAL A 194 1.12 17.53 -8.84
CA VAL A 194 2.35 17.03 -9.45
C VAL A 194 2.86 15.81 -8.68
N THR A 195 2.87 15.85 -7.34
CA THR A 195 3.23 14.68 -6.52
C THR A 195 2.31 13.51 -6.80
N HIS A 196 0.99 13.72 -6.85
CA HIS A 196 0.00 12.67 -7.16
C HIS A 196 0.29 11.98 -8.49
N LYS A 197 0.67 12.72 -9.53
CA LYS A 197 1.07 12.15 -10.83
C LYS A 197 2.30 11.26 -10.72
N LEU A 198 3.30 11.70 -9.96
CA LEU A 198 4.52 10.94 -9.73
C LEU A 198 4.21 9.63 -8.99
N LEU A 199 3.35 9.68 -7.97
CA LEU A 199 2.92 8.50 -7.22
C LEU A 199 2.08 7.53 -8.08
N ALA A 200 1.34 8.03 -9.08
CA ALA A 200 0.54 7.20 -9.99
C ALA A 200 1.37 6.47 -11.06
N SER A 201 2.67 6.75 -11.16
CA SER A 201 3.55 6.07 -12.12
C SER A 201 3.77 4.60 -11.72
N LYS A 202 3.80 3.71 -12.72
CA LYS A 202 4.00 2.28 -12.47
C LYS A 202 5.47 2.00 -12.19
N PRO A 203 5.81 1.30 -11.09
CA PRO A 203 7.19 0.97 -10.80
C PRO A 203 7.75 0.00 -11.84
N GLY A 204 9.07 -0.01 -11.98
CA GLY A 204 9.78 -1.00 -12.79
C GLY A 204 9.48 -2.44 -12.34
N LEU A 205 9.57 -3.39 -13.28
CA LEU A 205 9.36 -4.81 -12.98
C LEU A 205 10.60 -5.48 -12.35
N ASP A 206 11.78 -4.88 -12.52
CA ASP A 206 13.05 -5.38 -12.00
C ASP A 206 13.19 -5.00 -10.52
N ARG A 207 13.67 -5.93 -9.67
CA ARG A 207 13.65 -5.74 -8.21
C ARG A 207 14.52 -4.60 -7.70
N GLY A 208 15.72 -4.43 -8.28
CA GLY A 208 16.58 -3.29 -7.95
C GLY A 208 15.92 -1.95 -8.32
N VAL A 209 15.30 -1.88 -9.50
CA VAL A 209 14.57 -0.69 -9.97
C VAL A 209 13.35 -0.42 -9.09
N PHE A 210 12.59 -1.47 -8.76
CA PHE A 210 11.43 -1.40 -7.88
C PHE A 210 11.78 -0.84 -6.50
N PHE A 211 12.90 -1.26 -5.91
CA PHE A 211 13.34 -0.75 -4.62
C PHE A 211 13.68 0.74 -4.68
N VAL A 212 14.42 1.18 -5.70
CA VAL A 212 14.74 2.61 -5.88
C VAL A 212 13.47 3.43 -6.10
N ASP A 213 12.55 2.95 -6.96
CA ASP A 213 11.23 3.57 -7.18
C ASP A 213 10.45 3.66 -5.86
N TYR A 214 10.47 2.61 -5.05
CA TYR A 214 9.81 2.56 -3.76
C TYR A 214 10.35 3.64 -2.81
N VAL A 215 11.67 3.77 -2.65
CA VAL A 215 12.26 4.81 -1.78
C VAL A 215 11.85 6.21 -2.24
N LEU A 216 11.95 6.49 -3.54
CA LEU A 216 11.55 7.78 -4.11
C LEU A 216 10.05 8.06 -3.92
N ARG A 217 9.19 7.04 -4.07
CA ARG A 217 7.75 7.14 -3.82
C ARG A 217 7.42 7.34 -2.34
N CYS A 218 8.16 6.73 -1.41
CA CYS A 218 8.01 7.00 0.01
C CYS A 218 8.36 8.46 0.34
N ILE A 219 9.44 9.00 -0.20
CA ILE A 219 9.79 10.42 -0.03
C ILE A 219 8.70 11.34 -0.59
N ALA A 220 8.25 11.09 -1.82
CA ALA A 220 7.16 11.85 -2.42
C ALA A 220 5.85 11.74 -1.61
N THR A 221 5.61 10.58 -0.99
CA THR A 221 4.47 10.36 -0.10
C THR A 221 4.57 11.17 1.18
N LEU A 222 5.75 11.21 1.82
CA LEU A 222 6.01 12.01 3.01
C LEU A 222 5.80 13.51 2.72
N LYS A 223 6.37 14.00 1.60
CA LYS A 223 6.15 15.37 1.12
C LYS A 223 4.67 15.67 0.89
N PHE A 224 3.94 14.74 0.26
CA PHE A 224 2.49 14.88 0.05
C PHE A 224 1.76 15.07 1.38
N ILE A 225 2.00 14.16 2.33
CA ILE A 225 1.18 14.11 3.54
C ILE A 225 1.49 15.26 4.49
N TRP A 226 2.73 15.74 4.55
CA TRP A 226 3.07 16.93 5.32
C TRP A 226 2.35 18.18 4.81
N VAL A 227 2.33 18.41 3.49
CA VAL A 227 1.54 19.52 2.89
C VAL A 227 0.05 19.35 3.17
N TRP A 228 -0.46 18.12 3.10
CA TRP A 228 -1.87 17.83 3.37
C TRP A 228 -2.28 18.12 4.82
N ILE A 229 -1.39 17.84 5.78
CA ILE A 229 -1.64 18.07 7.21
C ILE A 229 -1.40 19.52 7.61
N GLU A 230 -0.40 20.19 7.06
CA GLU A 230 -0.13 21.61 7.31
C GLU A 230 -1.35 22.49 7.00
N ARG A 231 -2.15 22.10 5.99
CA ARG A 231 -3.41 22.79 5.66
C ARG A 231 -4.56 22.53 6.66
N GLY A 232 -4.39 21.61 7.61
CA GLY A 232 -5.34 21.36 8.68
C GLY A 232 -6.75 21.01 8.15
N GLU A 233 -7.76 21.70 8.65
CA GLU A 233 -9.18 21.46 8.33
C GLU A 233 -9.72 22.32 7.18
N ASP A 234 -8.86 22.95 6.36
CA ASP A 234 -9.32 23.75 5.22
C ASP A 234 -10.04 22.88 4.17
N ARG A 235 -11.35 22.78 4.33
CA ARG A 235 -12.24 21.98 3.50
C ARG A 235 -12.31 22.49 2.07
N ASN A 236 -12.23 23.80 1.86
CA ASN A 236 -12.31 24.39 0.51
C ASN A 236 -11.04 24.06 -0.29
N TRP A 237 -9.88 24.19 0.35
CA TRP A 237 -8.61 23.83 -0.26
C TRP A 237 -8.56 22.32 -0.60
N LYS A 238 -8.93 21.46 0.35
CA LYS A 238 -8.96 19.99 0.13
C LYS A 238 -9.96 19.60 -0.96
N THR A 239 -11.15 20.21 -0.99
CA THR A 239 -12.15 19.96 -2.03
C THR A 239 -11.62 20.37 -3.40
N THR A 240 -10.97 21.53 -3.50
CA THR A 240 -10.34 22.01 -4.74
C THR A 240 -9.27 21.04 -5.24
N TYR A 241 -8.40 20.55 -4.36
CA TYR A 241 -7.43 19.51 -4.70
C TYR A 241 -8.13 18.25 -5.22
N LEU A 242 -9.11 17.72 -4.48
CA LEU A 242 -9.79 16.47 -4.82
C LEU A 242 -10.48 16.54 -6.18
N ASP A 243 -11.11 17.67 -6.50
CA ASP A 243 -11.78 17.86 -7.79
C ASP A 243 -10.75 17.94 -8.94
N ARG A 244 -9.63 18.65 -8.74
CA ARG A 244 -8.54 18.72 -9.74
C ARG A 244 -7.89 17.35 -9.96
N ALA A 245 -7.62 16.61 -8.89
CA ALA A 245 -7.01 15.28 -8.96
C ALA A 245 -7.96 14.23 -9.57
N CYS A 246 -9.24 14.25 -9.20
CA CYS A 246 -10.26 13.39 -9.81
C CYS A 246 -10.40 13.65 -11.31
N ARG A 247 -10.44 14.93 -11.71
CA ARG A 247 -10.47 15.33 -13.11
C ARG A 247 -9.25 14.86 -13.87
N HIS A 248 -8.07 14.93 -13.26
CA HIS A 248 -6.83 14.43 -13.86
C HIS A 248 -6.89 12.91 -14.10
N ASP A 249 -7.26 12.13 -13.08
CA ASP A 249 -7.31 10.66 -13.17
C ASP A 249 -8.40 10.17 -14.12
N ASN A 250 -9.43 10.99 -14.35
CA ASN A 250 -10.56 10.71 -15.22
C ASN A 250 -10.61 11.66 -16.43
N ALA A 251 -9.48 12.18 -16.92
CA ALA A 251 -9.43 13.25 -17.93
C ALA A 251 -10.36 12.99 -19.13
N ARG A 252 -10.31 11.79 -19.71
CA ARG A 252 -11.16 11.39 -20.83
C ARG A 252 -12.67 11.53 -20.55
N LEU A 253 -13.11 11.21 -19.33
CA LEU A 253 -14.52 11.31 -18.95
C LEU A 253 -14.95 12.78 -18.83
N TYR A 254 -14.09 13.63 -18.27
CA TYR A 254 -14.34 15.07 -18.15
C TYR A 254 -14.30 15.77 -19.51
N ASP A 255 -13.35 15.41 -20.39
CA ASP A 255 -13.25 15.96 -21.75
C ASP A 255 -14.53 15.65 -22.56
N GLN A 256 -15.00 14.40 -22.51
CA GLN A 256 -16.27 14.01 -23.15
C GLN A 256 -17.48 14.79 -22.62
N ARG A 257 -17.49 15.10 -21.33
CA ARG A 257 -18.57 15.88 -20.70
C ARG A 257 -18.53 17.34 -21.11
N ASP A 258 -17.35 17.92 -21.23
CA ASP A 258 -17.16 19.32 -21.61
C ASP A 258 -17.46 19.56 -23.09
N GLU A 259 -17.22 18.55 -23.95
CA GLU A 259 -17.59 18.56 -25.36
C GLU A 259 -19.10 18.31 -25.60
N ALA A 260 -19.81 17.74 -24.62
CA ALA A 260 -21.23 17.39 -24.78
C ALA A 260 -22.15 18.64 -24.71
N PRO A 261 -23.15 18.76 -25.62
CA PRO A 261 -24.09 19.88 -25.60
C PRO A 261 -24.79 20.02 -24.24
N ALA A 262 -24.88 21.26 -23.75
CA ALA A 262 -25.54 21.59 -22.49
C ALA A 262 -27.00 21.08 -22.48
N GLY A 263 -27.40 20.40 -21.41
CA GLY A 263 -28.75 19.86 -21.25
C GLY A 263 -29.04 18.56 -22.02
N SER A 264 -28.12 18.05 -22.84
CA SER A 264 -28.30 16.80 -23.59
C SER A 264 -28.42 15.56 -22.68
N GLN A 265 -29.10 14.51 -23.16
CA GLN A 265 -29.15 13.22 -22.46
C GLN A 265 -27.75 12.61 -22.27
N LEU A 266 -26.87 12.79 -23.26
CA LEU A 266 -25.47 12.37 -23.17
C LEU A 266 -24.76 13.07 -22.00
N ARG A 267 -24.88 14.39 -21.89
CA ARG A 267 -24.28 15.15 -20.79
C ARG A 267 -24.82 14.73 -19.42
N LYS A 268 -26.14 14.56 -19.29
CA LYS A 268 -26.75 14.04 -18.05
C LYS A 268 -26.23 12.65 -17.68
N GLY A 269 -26.02 11.77 -18.68
CA GLY A 269 -25.42 10.45 -18.49
C GLY A 269 -23.95 10.52 -18.04
N LEU A 270 -23.18 11.44 -18.60
CA LEU A 270 -21.78 11.68 -18.23
C LEU A 270 -21.67 12.31 -16.83
N ASP A 271 -22.52 13.28 -16.47
CA ASP A 271 -22.57 13.86 -15.12
C ASP A 271 -22.83 12.77 -14.07
N GLY A 272 -23.70 11.79 -14.37
CA GLY A 272 -23.93 10.64 -13.50
C GLY A 272 -22.71 9.71 -13.36
N GLN A 273 -21.91 9.54 -14.43
CA GLN A 273 -20.66 8.77 -14.37
C GLN A 273 -19.58 9.52 -13.59
N ILE A 274 -19.46 10.83 -13.79
CA ILE A 274 -18.54 11.71 -13.07
C ILE A 274 -18.83 11.66 -11.58
N LYS A 275 -20.11 11.79 -11.17
CA LYS A 275 -20.48 11.69 -9.76
C LYS A 275 -20.06 10.35 -9.12
N LYS A 276 -20.18 9.23 -9.85
CA LYS A 276 -19.70 7.92 -9.39
C LYS A 276 -18.18 7.85 -9.31
N ALA A 277 -17.48 8.43 -10.30
CA ALA A 277 -16.03 8.51 -10.31
C ALA A 277 -15.50 9.35 -9.15
N GLU A 278 -16.11 10.51 -8.87
CA GLU A 278 -15.81 11.38 -7.73
C GLU A 278 -16.02 10.67 -6.40
N GLN A 279 -17.15 9.98 -6.22
CA GLN A 279 -17.41 9.22 -4.99
C GLN A 279 -16.36 8.13 -4.77
N ARG A 280 -16.02 7.37 -5.82
CA ARG A 280 -14.98 6.33 -5.76
C ARG A 280 -13.62 6.94 -5.46
N PHE A 281 -13.25 8.00 -6.18
CA PHE A 281 -11.99 8.71 -6.02
C PHE A 281 -11.84 9.23 -4.59
N ARG A 282 -12.87 9.87 -4.03
CA ARG A 282 -12.86 10.36 -2.64
C ARG A 282 -12.69 9.22 -1.64
N SER A 283 -13.36 8.08 -1.84
CA SER A 283 -13.21 6.91 -0.97
C SER A 283 -11.79 6.32 -1.03
N ASP A 284 -11.26 6.13 -2.23
CA ASP A 284 -9.92 5.58 -2.45
C ASP A 284 -8.85 6.56 -1.93
N HIS A 285 -9.04 7.87 -2.14
CA HIS A 285 -8.15 8.91 -1.64
C HIS A 285 -8.14 8.99 -0.11
N SER A 286 -9.31 8.92 0.56
CA SER A 286 -9.37 8.92 2.02
C SER A 286 -8.62 7.72 2.63
N ARG A 287 -8.70 6.54 2.00
CA ARG A 287 -7.89 5.37 2.40
C ARG A 287 -6.40 5.61 2.18
N ALA A 288 -6.02 6.18 1.03
CA ALA A 288 -4.64 6.53 0.77
C ALA A 288 -4.10 7.51 1.81
N ILE A 289 -4.84 8.56 2.17
CA ILE A 289 -4.43 9.50 3.22
C ILE A 289 -4.12 8.79 4.54
N LEU A 290 -4.94 7.80 4.94
CA LEU A 290 -4.69 7.04 6.17
C LEU A 290 -3.36 6.26 6.12
N GLU A 291 -3.09 5.57 5.01
CA GLU A 291 -1.81 4.86 4.83
C GLU A 291 -0.62 5.83 4.81
N ARG A 292 -0.77 7.00 4.18
CA ARG A 292 0.27 8.03 4.15
C ARG A 292 0.54 8.63 5.53
N LYS A 293 -0.51 8.80 6.37
CA LYS A 293 -0.36 9.24 7.77
C LYS A 293 0.43 8.22 8.59
N ILE A 294 0.17 6.93 8.39
CA ILE A 294 0.92 5.87 9.07
C ILE A 294 2.38 5.86 8.61
N LEU A 295 2.66 6.03 7.32
CA LEU A 295 4.04 6.15 6.84
C LEU A 295 4.76 7.34 7.48
N ALA A 296 4.11 8.51 7.56
CA ALA A 296 4.68 9.68 8.23
C ALA A 296 4.94 9.43 9.72
N LEU A 297 3.96 8.86 10.44
CA LEU A 297 4.11 8.50 11.84
C LEU A 297 5.31 7.55 12.04
N LEU A 298 5.45 6.52 11.19
CA LEU A 298 6.56 5.58 11.27
C LEU A 298 7.89 6.25 10.92
N TYR A 299 7.93 7.16 9.94
CA TYR A 299 9.15 7.91 9.61
C TYR A 299 9.59 8.82 10.76
N GLU A 300 8.65 9.47 11.45
CA GLU A 300 8.95 10.30 12.61
C GLU A 300 9.56 9.49 13.76
N HIS A 301 9.22 8.20 13.88
CA HIS A 301 9.73 7.33 14.93
C HIS A 301 11.02 6.62 14.53
N PHE A 302 11.07 6.02 13.33
CA PHE A 302 12.12 5.10 12.90
C PHE A 302 13.04 5.67 11.80
N GLY A 303 12.75 6.85 11.27
CA GLY A 303 13.53 7.52 10.24
C GLY A 303 13.86 6.65 9.03
N PRO A 304 15.13 6.52 8.62
CA PRO A 304 15.56 5.81 7.41
C PRO A 304 15.16 4.34 7.39
N GLY A 305 14.91 3.71 8.54
CA GLY A 305 14.50 2.32 8.62
C GLY A 305 13.22 2.04 7.82
N ILE A 306 12.32 3.02 7.71
CA ILE A 306 11.09 2.88 6.92
C ILE A 306 11.34 2.82 5.41
N PHE A 307 12.53 3.15 4.91
CA PHE A 307 12.88 3.04 3.49
C PHE A 307 13.54 1.70 3.15
N LEU A 308 13.75 0.82 4.12
CA LEU A 308 14.43 -0.47 3.93
C LEU A 308 13.46 -1.63 3.76
N ASP A 309 12.15 -1.38 3.69
CA ASP A 309 11.13 -2.43 3.59
C ASP A 309 9.89 -1.97 2.81
N GLU A 310 9.66 -2.57 1.63
CA GLU A 310 8.53 -2.26 0.74
C GLU A 310 7.15 -2.45 1.38
N THR A 311 7.08 -3.15 2.53
CA THR A 311 5.85 -3.26 3.31
C THR A 311 5.31 -1.88 3.68
N TRP A 312 6.14 -0.84 3.78
CA TRP A 312 5.67 0.52 4.12
C TRP A 312 5.08 1.31 2.95
N ASP A 313 5.08 0.77 1.73
CA ASP A 313 4.56 1.45 0.55
C ASP A 313 3.05 1.77 0.67
N ALA A 314 2.73 3.05 0.80
CA ALA A 314 1.35 3.55 0.94
C ALA A 314 0.59 3.63 -0.39
N ILE A 315 1.26 3.40 -1.53
CA ILE A 315 0.69 3.48 -2.88
C ILE A 315 0.40 2.08 -3.45
N GLY A 316 0.75 1.02 -2.71
CA GLY A 316 0.56 -0.38 -3.07
C GLY A 316 -0.76 -0.61 -3.80
N ASP A 317 -0.62 -0.80 -5.11
CA ASP A 317 -1.69 -0.86 -6.10
C ASP A 317 -2.84 -1.73 -5.57
N SER A 318 -4.08 -1.23 -5.63
CA SER A 318 -5.28 -2.01 -5.30
C SER A 318 -5.42 -3.28 -6.17
N ALA A 319 -4.52 -3.47 -7.13
CA ALA A 319 -4.38 -4.63 -8.01
C ALA A 319 -3.46 -5.73 -7.45
N SER A 320 -2.53 -5.45 -6.54
CA SER A 320 -1.77 -6.52 -5.87
C SER A 320 -2.56 -6.99 -4.65
N LYS A 321 -3.27 -8.11 -4.78
CA LYS A 321 -3.94 -8.79 -3.66
C LYS A 321 -2.98 -9.13 -2.50
N ALA A 322 -1.67 -9.00 -2.72
CA ALA A 322 -0.59 -9.22 -1.77
C ALA A 322 -0.42 -8.10 -0.72
N ALA A 323 -0.97 -6.89 -0.91
CA ALA A 323 -0.73 -5.78 0.02
C ALA A 323 -1.97 -5.33 0.83
N LYS A 324 -2.96 -6.20 1.07
CA LYS A 324 -4.00 -5.87 2.06
C LYS A 324 -3.37 -5.77 3.45
N ARG A 325 -3.54 -4.63 4.12
CA ARG A 325 -3.19 -4.47 5.53
C ARG A 325 -4.07 -5.37 6.41
N SER A 326 -3.52 -5.82 7.53
CA SER A 326 -4.33 -6.44 8.58
C SER A 326 -5.23 -5.40 9.25
N VAL A 327 -6.35 -5.86 9.81
CA VAL A 327 -7.32 -4.99 10.51
C VAL A 327 -6.69 -4.28 11.72
N THR A 328 -5.67 -4.88 12.33
CA THR A 328 -4.99 -4.35 13.51
C THR A 328 -3.77 -3.49 13.18
N PHE A 329 -3.37 -3.37 11.91
CA PHE A 329 -2.15 -2.65 11.49
C PHE A 329 -2.09 -1.21 11.98
N HIS A 330 -3.15 -0.42 11.77
CA HIS A 330 -3.16 1.00 12.17
C HIS A 330 -3.06 1.15 13.69
N LYS A 331 -3.83 0.37 14.44
CA LYS A 331 -3.81 0.39 15.92
C LYS A 331 -2.45 -0.06 16.47
N LEU A 332 -1.83 -1.08 15.86
CA LEU A 332 -0.50 -1.54 16.24
C LEU A 332 0.55 -0.47 15.98
N SER A 333 0.53 0.16 14.79
CA SER A 333 1.45 1.24 14.43
C SER A 333 1.34 2.41 15.41
N GLN A 334 0.12 2.83 15.73
CA GLN A 334 -0.15 3.86 16.74
C GLN A 334 0.38 3.45 18.10
N GLN A 335 0.07 2.24 18.57
CA GLN A 335 0.52 1.76 19.87
C GLN A 335 2.05 1.72 19.97
N ILE A 336 2.74 1.28 18.92
CA ILE A 336 4.21 1.28 18.83
C ILE A 336 4.75 2.71 18.96
N CYS A 337 4.19 3.63 18.18
CA CYS A 337 4.66 5.01 18.14
C CYS A 337 4.32 5.79 19.43
N THR A 338 3.16 5.56 20.05
CA THR A 338 2.81 6.22 21.33
C THR A 338 3.58 5.67 22.53
N LYS A 339 3.95 4.37 22.54
CA LYS A 339 4.57 3.73 23.71
C LYS A 339 6.09 3.74 23.70
N LEU A 340 6.72 4.02 22.56
CA LEU A 340 8.18 4.06 22.44
C LEU A 340 8.66 5.52 22.34
N PRO A 341 9.79 5.87 22.99
CA PRO A 341 10.31 7.23 22.89
C PRO A 341 10.79 7.52 21.46
N THR A 342 10.71 8.79 21.07
CA THR A 342 11.09 9.25 19.73
C THR A 342 12.51 9.80 19.67
N TYR A 343 13.14 9.71 18.50
CA TYR A 343 14.30 10.54 18.20
C TYR A 343 13.82 11.99 17.94
N PRO A 344 14.44 13.06 18.48
CA PRO A 344 15.66 13.16 19.28
C PRO A 344 15.43 13.40 20.79
N GLU A 345 14.25 13.09 21.37
CA GLU A 345 13.92 13.35 22.79
C GLU A 345 14.86 12.61 23.78
N VAL A 346 15.67 11.69 23.27
CA VAL A 346 16.68 10.92 23.96
C VAL A 346 18.00 11.68 24.00
N THR A 347 17.99 12.88 24.57
CA THR A 347 19.22 13.63 24.90
C THR A 347 19.65 13.31 26.33
N GLU A 348 20.70 12.48 26.43
CA GLU A 348 21.66 12.38 27.55
C GLU A 348 21.22 11.76 28.90
N GLN A 349 19.93 11.52 29.19
CA GLN A 349 19.51 11.06 30.53
C GLN A 349 19.00 9.61 30.65
N THR A 350 18.73 8.93 29.54
CA THR A 350 18.32 7.52 29.54
C THR A 350 19.51 6.61 29.27
N GLN A 351 19.99 5.89 30.30
CA GLN A 351 20.98 4.82 30.15
C GLN A 351 20.49 3.67 29.26
N ASP A 352 19.18 3.60 29.00
CA ASP A 352 18.54 2.70 28.05
C ASP A 352 18.06 3.50 26.82
N LEU A 353 18.93 3.65 25.82
CA LEU A 353 18.55 4.29 24.55
C LEU A 353 17.45 3.45 23.88
N PRO A 354 16.30 4.04 23.49
CA PRO A 354 15.24 3.31 22.82
C PRO A 354 15.66 2.92 21.40
N TYR A 355 15.24 1.74 20.96
CA TYR A 355 15.63 1.12 19.68
C TYR A 355 15.63 2.04 18.44
N PRO A 356 14.67 2.96 18.25
CA PRO A 356 14.67 3.80 17.05
C PRO A 356 15.87 4.76 16.97
N VAL A 357 16.49 5.08 18.11
CA VAL A 357 17.72 5.90 18.18
C VAL A 357 18.96 5.08 17.86
N LEU A 358 18.99 3.82 18.32
CA LEU A 358 20.13 2.92 18.12
C LEU A 358 20.33 2.52 16.65
N THR A 359 19.24 2.40 15.89
CA THR A 359 19.29 1.92 14.50
C THR A 359 19.29 3.05 13.46
N TYR A 360 19.14 4.33 13.85
CA TYR A 360 19.03 5.44 12.91
C TYR A 360 20.25 5.57 11.99
N GLU A 361 21.44 5.74 12.56
CA GLU A 361 22.68 5.92 11.79
C GLU A 361 23.00 4.68 10.95
N GLN A 362 22.83 3.49 11.55
CA GLN A 362 23.03 2.21 10.87
C GLN A 362 22.11 2.04 9.66
N ASN A 363 20.82 2.40 9.80
CA ASN A 363 19.85 2.32 8.73
C ASN A 363 20.08 3.39 7.65
N ALA A 364 20.51 4.60 8.03
CA ALA A 364 20.89 5.63 7.06
C ALA A 364 22.07 5.17 6.19
N ASP A 365 23.14 4.67 6.84
CA ASP A 365 24.33 4.17 6.16
C ASP A 365 24.01 3.00 5.23
N SER A 366 23.22 2.04 5.71
CA SER A 366 22.77 0.90 4.90
C SER A 366 21.94 1.38 3.70
N LEU A 367 20.98 2.30 3.90
CA LEU A 367 20.17 2.85 2.83
C LEU A 367 21.00 3.51 1.75
N TYR A 368 21.95 4.38 2.11
CA TYR A 368 22.82 5.06 1.14
C TYR A 368 23.68 4.07 0.35
N ARG A 369 24.24 3.05 1.01
CA ARG A 369 25.02 2.00 0.34
C ARG A 369 24.17 1.22 -0.66
N ILE A 370 22.97 0.80 -0.25
CA ILE A 370 22.03 0.06 -1.10
C ILE A 370 21.67 0.91 -2.33
N LEU A 371 21.30 2.18 -2.13
CA LEU A 371 20.89 3.08 -3.22
C LEU A 371 22.05 3.37 -4.18
N ARG A 372 23.26 3.58 -3.67
CA ARG A 372 24.46 3.77 -4.51
C ARG A 372 24.68 2.57 -5.44
N ILE A 373 24.61 1.35 -4.89
CA ILE A 373 24.81 0.12 -5.68
C ILE A 373 23.68 -0.07 -6.69
N LEU A 374 22.42 -0.01 -6.26
CA LEU A 374 21.27 -0.33 -7.11
C LEU A 374 20.99 0.73 -8.18
N SER A 375 21.26 2.01 -7.89
CA SER A 375 21.07 3.08 -8.87
C SER A 375 22.28 3.29 -9.79
N GLY A 376 23.45 2.78 -9.42
CA GLY A 376 24.70 2.97 -10.15
C GLY A 376 25.15 4.44 -10.26
N SER A 377 24.65 5.31 -9.38
CA SER A 377 24.91 6.77 -9.38
C SER A 377 24.83 7.34 -7.97
N GLU A 378 25.54 8.45 -7.71
CA GLU A 378 25.38 9.21 -6.46
C GLU A 378 24.11 10.08 -6.45
N THR A 379 23.46 10.30 -7.60
CA THR A 379 22.30 11.23 -7.67
C THR A 379 21.15 10.83 -6.75
N VAL A 380 20.84 9.54 -6.65
CA VAL A 380 19.76 9.04 -5.79
C VAL A 380 20.15 9.14 -4.31
N PRO A 381 21.28 8.55 -3.84
CA PRO A 381 21.65 8.68 -2.43
C PRO A 381 21.83 10.14 -1.99
N ASP A 382 22.42 11.02 -2.82
CA ASP A 382 22.55 12.45 -2.51
C ASP A 382 21.18 13.11 -2.31
N TYR A 383 20.22 12.82 -3.20
CA TYR A 383 18.85 13.33 -3.09
C TYR A 383 18.15 12.83 -1.82
N VAL A 384 18.30 11.54 -1.49
CA VAL A 384 17.70 10.95 -0.28
C VAL A 384 18.35 11.52 0.99
N GLN A 385 19.67 11.71 0.99
CA GLN A 385 20.39 12.35 2.08
C GLN A 385 19.91 13.78 2.30
N ALA A 386 19.88 14.60 1.25
CA ALA A 386 19.39 15.98 1.33
C ALA A 386 17.94 16.05 1.86
N PHE A 387 17.09 15.10 1.47
CA PHE A 387 15.74 14.99 2.03
C PHE A 387 15.76 14.71 3.54
N MET A 388 16.54 13.73 4.00
CA MET A 388 16.59 13.38 5.42
C MET A 388 17.23 14.47 6.29
N GLU A 389 18.19 15.22 5.76
CA GLU A 389 18.79 16.38 6.42
C GLU A 389 17.79 17.55 6.52
N ALA A 390 17.00 17.80 5.48
CA ALA A 390 15.96 18.83 5.48
C ALA A 390 14.76 18.44 6.36
N HIS A 391 14.48 17.15 6.46
CA HIS A 391 13.33 16.59 7.17
C HIS A 391 13.75 15.49 8.17
N PRO A 392 14.56 15.81 9.19
CA PRO A 392 14.96 14.82 10.18
C PRO A 392 13.72 14.28 10.92
N PRO A 393 13.73 13.03 11.38
CA PRO A 393 12.66 12.52 12.24
C PRO A 393 12.53 13.41 13.46
N LYS A 394 11.37 14.04 13.56
CA LYS A 394 10.94 14.86 14.69
C LYS A 394 9.48 14.55 14.88
N GLN A 395 9.01 14.49 16.13
CA GLN A 395 7.58 14.65 16.37
C GLN A 395 7.21 16.04 15.85
N TYR A 396 6.68 16.10 14.64
CA TYR A 396 5.85 17.22 14.29
C TYR A 396 4.68 17.07 15.26
N GLY A 397 4.49 17.99 16.21
CA GLY A 397 3.47 17.95 17.26
C GLY A 397 2.04 18.03 16.72
N MET A 398 1.75 17.25 15.68
CA MET A 398 0.52 17.12 14.96
C MET A 398 -0.35 16.16 15.76
N GLU A 399 -1.47 16.67 16.27
CA GLU A 399 -2.56 15.79 16.68
C GLU A 399 -3.07 15.06 15.43
N TRP A 400 -2.64 13.82 15.27
CA TRP A 400 -3.08 12.97 14.18
C TRP A 400 -4.58 12.68 14.34
N ASN A 401 -5.43 13.44 13.66
CA ASN A 401 -6.85 13.07 13.56
C ASN A 401 -6.95 11.82 12.67
N TRP A 402 -7.15 10.66 13.30
CA TRP A 402 -7.26 9.35 12.65
C TRP A 402 -8.65 9.04 12.08
N GLY A 403 -9.60 9.97 12.25
CA GLY A 403 -10.87 9.90 11.56
C GLY A 403 -10.68 9.87 10.05
N TYR A 404 -11.58 9.19 9.34
CA TYR A 404 -11.76 9.48 7.92
C TYR A 404 -12.01 10.98 7.82
N ALA A 405 -11.39 11.65 6.87
CA ALA A 405 -11.75 13.04 6.60
C ALA A 405 -13.26 13.03 6.29
N GLU A 406 -14.08 13.49 7.23
CA GLU A 406 -15.50 13.71 7.05
C GLU A 406 -15.65 14.88 6.09
N ILE A 407 -15.44 14.58 4.81
CA ILE A 407 -15.79 15.46 3.72
C ILE A 407 -17.19 15.01 3.32
N GLU A 408 -18.18 15.40 4.13
CA GLU A 408 -19.59 15.31 3.75
C GLU A 408 -19.89 16.13 2.48
#